data_AF-A0A7Z2KYV3-F1
#
_entry.id   AF-A0A7Z2KYV3-F1
#
_cell.length_a   1.000
_cell.length_b   1.000
_cell.length_c   1.000
_cell.angle_alpha   90.00
_cell.angle_beta   90.00
_cell.angle_gamma   90.00
#
_symmetry.space_group_name_H-M   'P 1'
#
loop_
_entity.id
_entity.type
_entity.pdbx_description
1 polymer ?
#
loop_
_entity_poly.entity_id
_entity_poly.type
_entity_poly.pdbx_seq_one_letter_code
_entity_poly.pdbx_strand_id
1 'polypeptide(L)'
;MSQLICPNCQAVFASSLGSQAAAAKLSKVLTCTECNAETHSTTTHSPGVVLNDEMVASCACHPYHLLEDGTLSPDTVAHAYAQGMSVTRLSKVESGEAHVMKFCAASFTGRGKGARGKKKAAGIAIVRTGDAREVFYDCGSQAFKVYDTASEAMDFHADIFATDFFGNSEELSLEDQAARLAAQMALIDRMELKLLPT
;
A
#
# COMPACT_ATOMS: atom_id res chain seq x y z
N MET A 1 27.47 0.12 4.93
CA MET A 1 26.66 1.21 5.52
C MET A 1 25.32 0.63 5.89
N SER A 2 24.78 0.96 7.06
CA SER A 2 23.45 0.48 7.45
C SER A 2 22.43 0.95 6.42
N GLN A 3 21.63 0.03 5.87
CA GLN A 3 20.51 0.38 4.99
C GLN A 3 19.28 0.86 5.79
N LEU A 4 19.42 1.09 7.10
CA LEU A 4 18.33 1.49 8.00
C LEU A 4 18.23 3.01 8.10
N ILE A 5 17.02 3.56 8.12
CA ILE A 5 16.77 4.99 8.41
C ILE A 5 17.23 5.38 9.82
N CYS A 6 17.43 6.67 10.06
CA CYS A 6 17.89 7.17 11.36
C CYS A 6 16.82 7.01 12.46
N PRO A 7 17.22 6.99 13.75
CA PRO A 7 16.30 6.77 14.88
C PRO A 7 15.10 7.73 14.92
N ASN A 8 15.27 8.99 14.49
CA ASN A 8 14.17 9.94 14.44
C ASN A 8 13.10 9.54 13.40
N CYS A 9 13.53 9.12 12.21
CA CYS A 9 12.61 8.63 11.19
C CYS A 9 11.90 7.36 11.66
N GLN A 10 12.61 6.44 12.33
CA GLN A 10 12.01 5.24 12.92
C GLN A 10 10.91 5.58 13.94
N ALA A 11 11.15 6.58 14.80
CA ALA A 11 10.16 7.04 15.77
C ALA A 11 8.90 7.63 15.10
N VAL A 12 9.06 8.38 14.00
CA VAL A 12 7.94 8.88 13.20
C VAL A 12 7.13 7.73 12.58
N PHE A 13 7.80 6.71 12.03
CA PHE A 13 7.13 5.50 11.53
C PHE A 13 6.37 4.77 12.64
N ALA A 14 7.05 4.44 13.74
CA ALA A 14 6.47 3.71 14.87
C ALA A 14 5.23 4.42 15.46
N SER A 15 5.22 5.75 15.49
CA SER A 15 4.09 6.54 16.01
C SER A 15 2.97 6.80 15.00
N SER A 16 3.20 6.52 13.71
CA SER A 16 2.25 6.84 12.63
C SER A 16 1.57 5.61 12.03
N LEU A 17 2.28 4.49 11.90
CA LEU A 17 1.78 3.28 11.23
C LEU A 17 0.45 2.80 11.86
N GLY A 18 -0.49 2.41 10.99
CA GLY A 18 -1.83 1.94 11.40
C GLY A 18 -2.80 3.03 11.85
N SER A 19 -2.37 4.29 11.97
CA SER A 19 -3.28 5.42 12.25
C SER A 19 -3.97 5.93 10.99
N GLN A 20 -5.19 6.46 11.10
CA GLN A 20 -5.93 7.04 9.95
C GLN A 20 -5.24 8.25 9.29
N ALA A 21 -4.26 8.84 9.97
CA ALA A 21 -3.48 9.97 9.48
C ALA A 21 -2.04 9.58 9.11
N ALA A 22 -1.73 8.29 9.01
CA ALA A 22 -0.37 7.81 8.74
C ALA A 22 0.21 8.40 7.45
N ALA A 23 -0.55 8.39 6.35
CA ALA A 23 -0.12 8.94 5.08
C ALA A 23 0.25 10.42 5.20
N ALA A 24 -0.63 11.23 5.81
CA ALA A 24 -0.37 12.65 6.03
C ALA A 24 0.86 12.89 6.92
N LYS A 25 1.01 12.12 8.01
CA LYS A 25 2.15 12.25 8.93
C LYS A 25 3.45 11.82 8.28
N LEU A 26 3.50 10.65 7.65
CA LEU A 26 4.71 10.17 6.99
C LEU A 26 5.10 11.10 5.85
N SER A 27 4.16 11.56 5.03
CA SER A 27 4.49 12.44 3.90
C SER A 27 4.88 13.87 4.34
N LYS A 28 4.32 14.41 5.43
CA LYS A 28 4.62 15.80 5.88
C LYS A 28 5.71 15.92 6.94
N VAL A 29 5.85 14.91 7.81
CA VAL A 29 6.74 14.97 8.99
C VAL A 29 8.08 14.28 8.71
N LEU A 30 8.12 13.34 7.77
CA LEU A 30 9.36 12.67 7.37
C LEU A 30 10.19 13.57 6.43
N THR A 31 10.85 14.56 7.03
CA THR A 31 11.60 15.61 6.31
C THR A 31 13.10 15.31 6.18
N CYS A 32 13.57 14.16 6.70
CA CYS A 32 14.98 13.81 6.68
C CYS A 32 15.44 13.46 5.25
N THR A 33 16.21 14.35 4.66
CA THR A 33 16.76 14.20 3.30
C THR A 33 17.87 13.14 3.23
N GLU A 34 18.61 12.94 4.31
CA GLU A 34 19.71 11.94 4.38
C GLU A 34 19.18 10.50 4.35
N CYS A 35 18.03 10.25 4.99
CA CYS A 35 17.50 8.91 5.16
C CYS A 35 16.72 8.39 3.96
N ASN A 36 16.30 9.25 3.01
CA ASN A 36 15.38 8.97 1.90
C ASN A 36 14.64 7.63 2.08
N ALA A 37 13.58 7.63 2.87
CA ALA A 37 13.02 6.40 3.45
C ALA A 37 12.48 5.39 2.43
N GLU A 38 12.34 5.75 1.15
CA GLU A 38 12.03 4.80 0.08
C GLU A 38 13.25 3.99 -0.38
N THR A 39 14.46 4.48 -0.14
CA THR A 39 15.71 3.82 -0.51
C THR A 39 16.43 3.18 0.68
N HIS A 40 15.78 3.15 1.84
CA HIS A 40 16.28 2.56 3.08
C HIS A 40 15.19 1.71 3.73
N SER A 41 15.59 0.72 4.52
CA SER A 41 14.68 0.00 5.39
C SER A 41 14.24 0.90 6.53
N THR A 42 12.95 0.88 6.86
CA THR A 42 12.43 1.64 8.01
C THR A 42 12.53 0.87 9.32
N THR A 43 12.87 -0.41 9.24
CA THR A 43 12.69 -1.41 10.30
C THR A 43 13.83 -2.42 10.30
N THR A 44 14.17 -2.95 11.45
CA THR A 44 15.19 -4.01 11.58
C THR A 44 14.67 -5.40 11.19
N HIS A 45 13.36 -5.53 10.99
CA HIS A 45 12.71 -6.80 10.65
C HIS A 45 12.69 -7.10 9.16
N SER A 46 13.03 -6.11 8.33
CA SER A 46 12.98 -6.26 6.88
C SER A 46 14.12 -7.12 6.34
N PRO A 47 13.88 -7.93 5.29
CA PRO A 47 14.93 -8.60 4.54
C PRO A 47 15.75 -7.66 3.63
N GLY A 48 15.46 -6.36 3.63
CA GLY A 48 16.17 -5.32 2.88
C GLY A 48 15.23 -4.31 2.22
N VAL A 49 15.80 -3.23 1.67
CA VAL A 49 15.07 -2.13 1.00
C VAL A 49 14.08 -2.67 -0.05
N VAL A 50 12.95 -1.98 -0.20
CA VAL A 50 11.98 -2.26 -1.28
C VAL A 50 12.49 -1.71 -2.62
N LEU A 51 12.97 -2.60 -3.47
CA LEU A 51 13.52 -2.26 -4.79
C LEU A 51 12.42 -2.00 -5.82
N ASN A 52 12.73 -1.24 -6.88
CA ASN A 52 11.78 -0.85 -7.95
C ASN A 52 11.28 -2.02 -8.81
N ASP A 53 12.01 -3.12 -8.85
CA ASP A 53 11.68 -4.32 -9.63
C ASP A 53 10.87 -5.35 -8.83
N GLU A 54 10.60 -5.08 -7.55
CA GLU A 54 9.78 -5.97 -6.73
C GLU A 54 8.31 -5.91 -7.13
N MET A 55 7.70 -7.09 -7.26
CA MET A 55 6.25 -7.22 -7.36
C MET A 55 5.67 -7.25 -5.95
N VAL A 56 4.67 -6.41 -5.71
CA VAL A 56 3.95 -6.33 -4.45
C VAL A 56 2.47 -6.59 -4.68
N ALA A 57 1.80 -7.25 -3.72
CA ALA A 57 0.39 -7.60 -3.84
C ALA A 57 -0.42 -7.09 -2.65
N SER A 58 -1.60 -6.53 -2.91
CA SER A 58 -2.61 -6.20 -1.90
C SER A 58 -3.84 -7.09 -2.06
N CYS A 59 -4.62 -7.25 -0.99
CA CYS A 59 -5.89 -7.97 -1.06
C CYS A 59 -6.97 -7.12 -1.75
N ALA A 60 -7.53 -7.62 -2.86
CA ALA A 60 -8.76 -7.09 -3.43
C ALA A 60 -9.95 -7.75 -2.69
N CYS A 61 -10.37 -7.14 -1.58
CA CYS A 61 -11.17 -7.82 -0.56
C CYS A 61 -12.63 -7.38 -0.40
N HIS A 62 -13.08 -6.34 -1.13
CA HIS A 62 -14.46 -5.86 -1.07
C HIS A 62 -15.15 -6.04 -2.42
N PRO A 63 -16.45 -6.37 -2.45
CA PRO A 63 -17.28 -6.18 -3.65
C PRO A 63 -17.25 -4.76 -4.22
N TYR A 64 -16.85 -3.76 -3.42
CA TYR A 64 -16.71 -2.37 -3.87
C TYR A 64 -15.32 -2.07 -4.41
N HIS A 65 -14.35 -2.97 -4.24
CA HIS A 65 -13.04 -2.89 -4.89
C HIS A 65 -13.11 -3.37 -6.34
N LEU A 66 -14.24 -3.94 -6.76
CA LEU A 66 -14.49 -4.34 -8.14
C LEU A 66 -15.66 -3.52 -8.69
N LEU A 67 -15.49 -3.02 -9.91
CA LEU A 67 -16.57 -2.46 -10.71
C LEU A 67 -17.41 -3.58 -11.33
N GLU A 68 -18.57 -3.23 -11.91
CA GLU A 68 -19.47 -4.21 -12.53
C GLU A 68 -18.83 -4.96 -13.70
N ASP A 69 -17.86 -4.34 -14.38
CA ASP A 69 -17.08 -4.95 -15.46
C ASP A 69 -15.96 -5.88 -14.95
N GLY A 70 -15.78 -5.99 -13.64
CA GLY A 70 -14.76 -6.81 -13.00
C GLY A 70 -13.38 -6.15 -12.84
N THR A 71 -13.22 -4.88 -13.22
CA THR A 71 -11.98 -4.12 -13.02
C THR A 71 -11.87 -3.55 -11.60
N LEU A 72 -10.67 -3.13 -11.18
CA LEU A 72 -10.46 -2.57 -9.84
C LEU A 72 -11.08 -1.17 -9.73
N SER A 73 -11.82 -0.91 -8.66
CA SER A 73 -12.33 0.42 -8.36
C SER A 73 -11.29 1.29 -7.62
N PRO A 74 -11.45 2.63 -7.60
CA PRO A 74 -10.59 3.54 -6.83
C PRO A 74 -10.51 3.19 -5.33
N ASP A 75 -11.55 2.59 -4.76
CA ASP A 75 -11.59 2.22 -3.34
C ASP A 75 -10.50 1.20 -2.98
N THR A 76 -10.05 0.41 -3.95
CA THR A 76 -8.95 -0.56 -3.79
C THR A 76 -7.68 0.11 -3.25
N VAL A 77 -7.41 1.34 -3.68
CA VAL A 77 -6.20 2.09 -3.33
C VAL A 77 -6.47 3.23 -2.33
N ALA A 78 -7.73 3.42 -1.90
CA ALA A 78 -8.11 4.53 -1.02
C ALA A 78 -7.35 4.55 0.31
N HIS A 79 -6.95 3.38 0.82
CA HIS A 79 -6.17 3.29 2.06
C HIS A 79 -4.80 3.95 1.98
N ALA A 80 -4.21 4.09 0.78
CA ALA A 80 -2.95 4.80 0.58
C ALA A 80 -3.02 6.26 1.03
N TYR A 81 -4.19 6.88 0.98
CA TYR A 81 -4.43 8.29 1.35
C TYR A 81 -4.71 8.51 2.84
N ALA A 82 -4.83 7.45 3.63
CA ALA A 82 -5.15 7.54 5.05
C ALA A 82 -4.10 6.81 5.90
N GLN A 83 -4.15 5.49 5.92
CA GLN A 83 -3.37 4.66 6.84
C GLN A 83 -2.23 3.88 6.18
N GLY A 84 -2.12 3.94 4.85
CA GLY A 84 -1.23 3.08 4.05
C GLY A 84 -2.00 1.93 3.42
N MET A 85 -1.71 1.66 2.15
CA MET A 85 -2.19 0.47 1.46
C MET A 85 -1.18 -0.65 1.68
N SER A 86 -1.54 -1.58 2.55
CA SER A 86 -0.70 -2.73 2.89
C SER A 86 -0.51 -3.67 1.71
N VAL A 87 0.75 -4.04 1.48
CA VAL A 87 1.17 -4.92 0.41
C VAL A 87 2.19 -5.95 0.89
N THR A 88 2.18 -7.11 0.24
CA THR A 88 3.14 -8.20 0.45
C THR A 88 4.15 -8.22 -0.68
N ARG A 89 5.45 -8.24 -0.35
CA ARG A 89 6.56 -8.40 -1.31
C ARG A 89 6.61 -9.84 -1.79
N LEU A 90 6.20 -10.09 -3.02
CA LEU A 90 5.98 -11.45 -3.55
C LEU A 90 7.27 -12.28 -3.62
N SER A 91 8.42 -11.62 -3.81
CA SER A 91 9.74 -12.27 -3.85
C SER A 91 10.28 -12.66 -2.47
N LYS A 92 9.64 -12.20 -1.38
CA LYS A 92 10.08 -12.40 0.00
C LYS A 92 9.22 -13.36 0.80
N VAL A 93 7.99 -13.62 0.35
CA VAL A 93 7.06 -14.53 1.02
C VAL A 93 7.11 -15.94 0.42
N GLU A 94 7.03 -16.96 1.27
CA GLU A 94 6.97 -18.36 0.83
C GLU A 94 5.77 -18.57 -0.10
N SER A 95 5.96 -19.26 -1.24
CA SER A 95 4.93 -19.51 -2.27
C SER A 95 4.34 -18.28 -2.98
N GLY A 96 4.91 -17.08 -2.76
CA GLY A 96 4.58 -15.86 -3.52
C GLY A 96 3.09 -15.51 -3.52
N GLU A 97 2.50 -15.41 -4.71
CA GLU A 97 1.09 -15.05 -4.90
C GLU A 97 0.12 -15.98 -4.15
N ALA A 98 0.42 -17.29 -4.11
CA ALA A 98 -0.45 -18.28 -3.48
C ALA A 98 -0.62 -18.02 -1.98
N HIS A 99 0.45 -17.56 -1.32
CA HIS A 99 0.39 -17.14 0.07
C HIS A 99 -0.55 -15.96 0.25
N VAL A 100 -0.41 -14.92 -0.58
CA VAL A 100 -1.24 -13.71 -0.49
C VAL A 100 -2.71 -14.06 -0.74
N MET A 101 -2.99 -14.86 -1.77
CA MET A 101 -4.36 -15.34 -2.05
C MET A 101 -4.95 -16.08 -0.85
N LYS A 102 -4.20 -17.02 -0.25
CA LYS A 102 -4.64 -17.77 0.93
C LYS A 102 -4.88 -16.85 2.12
N PHE A 103 -3.98 -15.89 2.36
CA PHE A 103 -4.12 -14.89 3.41
C PHE A 103 -5.37 -14.04 3.22
N CYS A 104 -5.62 -13.53 2.01
CA CYS A 104 -6.81 -12.73 1.71
C CYS A 104 -8.09 -13.57 1.88
N ALA A 105 -8.12 -14.80 1.36
CA ALA A 105 -9.26 -15.69 1.52
C ALA A 105 -9.57 -15.99 3.01
N ALA A 106 -8.55 -16.31 3.80
CA ALA A 106 -8.71 -16.60 5.23
C ALA A 106 -9.16 -15.37 6.03
N SER A 107 -8.56 -14.20 5.77
CA SER A 107 -8.79 -12.97 6.54
C SER A 107 -10.17 -12.35 6.29
N PHE A 108 -10.67 -12.46 5.05
CA PHE A 108 -11.92 -11.80 4.66
C PHE A 108 -13.09 -12.79 4.53
N THR A 109 -12.90 -13.94 3.88
CA THR A 109 -13.96 -14.92 3.59
C THR A 109 -14.12 -16.00 4.67
N GLY A 110 -13.14 -16.17 5.56
CA GLY A 110 -13.14 -17.23 6.58
C GLY A 110 -14.26 -17.14 7.63
N ARG A 111 -14.44 -18.22 8.39
CA ARG A 111 -15.30 -18.27 9.60
C ARG A 111 -14.41 -18.43 10.84
N GLY A 112 -14.35 -17.45 11.75
CA GLY A 112 -13.55 -17.52 12.98
C GLY A 112 -13.23 -16.17 13.64
N LYS A 113 -12.58 -16.18 14.82
CA LYS A 113 -12.05 -14.97 15.48
C LYS A 113 -10.95 -14.37 14.60
N GLY A 114 -11.18 -13.16 14.07
CA GLY A 114 -10.27 -12.45 13.17
C GLY A 114 -10.73 -12.40 11.70
N ALA A 115 -11.66 -13.27 11.30
CA ALA A 115 -12.28 -13.15 9.98
C ALA A 115 -13.23 -11.96 9.95
N ARG A 116 -13.02 -11.04 9.01
CA ARG A 116 -13.92 -9.89 8.78
C ARG A 116 -15.15 -10.31 7.99
N GLY A 117 -15.78 -11.44 8.36
CA GLY A 117 -16.75 -12.28 7.61
C GLY A 117 -18.03 -11.63 7.06
N LYS A 118 -18.04 -10.31 6.90
CA LYS A 118 -18.96 -9.50 6.10
C LYS A 118 -18.43 -9.21 4.68
N LYS A 119 -17.14 -9.41 4.41
CA LYS A 119 -16.50 -9.11 3.11
C LYS A 119 -16.03 -10.40 2.43
N LYS A 120 -16.21 -10.53 1.10
CA LYS A 120 -15.64 -11.65 0.35
C LYS A 120 -14.37 -11.19 -0.34
N ALA A 121 -13.26 -11.89 -0.09
CA ALA A 121 -12.06 -11.72 -0.90
C ALA A 121 -12.39 -12.06 -2.35
N ALA A 122 -12.13 -11.13 -3.26
CA ALA A 122 -12.28 -11.36 -4.70
C ALA A 122 -10.97 -11.87 -5.31
N GLY A 123 -9.84 -11.37 -4.82
CA GLY A 123 -8.53 -11.69 -5.38
C GLY A 123 -7.41 -10.90 -4.73
N ILE A 124 -6.32 -10.74 -5.49
CA ILE A 124 -5.19 -9.88 -5.18
C ILE A 124 -4.95 -8.89 -6.32
N ALA A 125 -4.55 -7.67 -5.98
CA ALA A 125 -4.07 -6.67 -6.92
C ALA A 125 -2.54 -6.62 -6.83
N ILE A 126 -1.86 -6.83 -7.95
CA ILE A 126 -0.40 -6.90 -8.02
C ILE A 126 0.12 -5.69 -8.79
N VAL A 127 1.17 -5.04 -8.29
CA VAL A 127 1.85 -3.95 -8.98
C VAL A 127 3.35 -4.05 -8.76
N ARG A 128 4.13 -3.60 -9.73
CA ARG A 128 5.56 -3.39 -9.55
C ARG A 128 5.78 -2.10 -8.77
N THR A 129 6.63 -2.14 -7.76
CA THR A 129 6.91 -0.97 -6.89
C THR A 129 7.39 0.25 -7.66
N GLY A 130 8.22 0.06 -8.70
CA GLY A 130 8.65 1.14 -9.60
C GLY A 130 7.48 1.79 -10.35
N ASP A 131 6.51 0.99 -10.82
CA ASP A 131 5.34 1.51 -11.51
C ASP A 131 4.45 2.36 -10.58
N ALA A 132 4.33 1.97 -9.31
CA ALA A 132 3.64 2.77 -8.31
C ALA A 132 4.36 4.11 -8.05
N ARG A 133 5.69 4.10 -8.00
CA ARG A 133 6.54 5.30 -7.83
C ARG A 133 6.52 6.23 -9.04
N GLU A 134 6.19 5.72 -10.22
CA GLU A 134 6.10 6.47 -11.48
C GLU A 134 4.70 7.08 -11.73
N VAL A 135 3.82 7.06 -10.73
CA VAL A 135 2.58 7.84 -10.76
C VAL A 135 2.85 9.25 -10.22
N PHE A 136 2.44 10.25 -10.98
CA PHE A 136 2.62 11.66 -10.65
C PHE A 136 1.27 12.39 -10.65
N TYR A 137 1.13 13.40 -9.81
CA TYR A 137 0.06 14.38 -9.93
C TYR A 137 0.36 15.36 -11.07
N ASP A 138 -0.65 16.11 -11.52
CA ASP A 138 -0.52 17.07 -12.63
C ASP A 138 0.53 18.16 -12.38
N CYS A 139 0.80 18.50 -11.11
CA CYS A 139 1.86 19.43 -10.73
C CYS A 139 3.28 18.84 -10.83
N GLY A 140 3.41 17.57 -11.26
CA GLY A 140 4.67 16.87 -11.46
C GLY A 140 5.26 16.23 -10.19
N SER A 141 4.59 16.34 -9.04
CA SER A 141 5.03 15.67 -7.81
C SER A 141 4.62 14.18 -7.83
N GLN A 142 5.47 13.34 -7.27
CA GLN A 142 5.22 11.91 -7.15
C GLN A 142 3.98 11.66 -6.27
N ALA A 143 3.03 10.86 -6.75
CA ALA A 143 1.76 10.62 -6.06
C ALA A 143 1.86 9.55 -4.97
N PHE A 144 2.65 8.50 -5.20
CA PHE A 144 2.79 7.39 -4.26
C PHE A 144 4.24 7.09 -3.93
N LYS A 145 4.45 6.76 -2.66
CA LYS A 145 5.71 6.26 -2.12
C LYS A 145 5.53 4.86 -1.60
N VAL A 146 6.56 4.05 -1.76
CA VAL A 146 6.57 2.68 -1.25
C VAL A 146 7.60 2.58 -0.14
N TYR A 147 7.11 2.36 1.08
CA TYR A 147 7.95 2.20 2.25
C TYR A 147 7.99 0.75 2.68
N ASP A 148 9.18 0.32 3.05
CA ASP A 148 9.36 -0.88 3.85
C ASP A 148 8.67 -0.68 5.20
N THR A 149 7.75 -1.56 5.57
CA THR A 149 7.03 -1.48 6.86
C THR A 149 6.96 -2.85 7.51
N ALA A 150 7.96 -3.68 7.25
CA ALA A 150 8.11 -5.00 7.84
C ALA A 150 8.07 -4.98 9.37
N SER A 151 7.42 -6.00 9.93
CA SER A 151 7.32 -6.22 11.38
C SER A 151 7.78 -7.63 11.72
N GLU A 152 8.00 -7.91 13.00
CA GLU A 152 8.35 -9.26 13.46
C GLU A 152 7.35 -10.34 13.00
N ALA A 153 6.06 -9.98 12.88
CA ALA A 153 5.02 -10.91 12.43
C ALA A 153 4.95 -11.07 10.90
N MET A 154 5.45 -10.10 10.13
CA MET A 154 5.42 -10.06 8.66
C MET A 154 6.66 -9.33 8.15
N ASP A 155 7.74 -10.06 7.95
CA ASP A 155 9.02 -9.53 7.47
C ASP A 155 8.99 -9.13 5.98
N PHE A 156 8.04 -9.67 5.22
CA PHE A 156 7.80 -9.37 3.80
C PHE A 156 6.83 -8.20 3.56
N HIS A 157 6.45 -7.44 4.60
CA HIS A 157 5.44 -6.39 4.51
C HIS A 157 6.01 -5.06 4.00
N ALA A 158 5.23 -4.36 3.19
CA ALA A 158 5.46 -2.97 2.80
C ALA A 158 4.12 -2.24 2.72
N ASP A 159 4.15 -0.91 2.64
CA ASP A 159 2.97 -0.10 2.44
C ASP A 159 3.20 0.91 1.32
N ILE A 160 2.15 1.11 0.52
CA ILE A 160 2.06 2.20 -0.46
C ILE A 160 1.29 3.36 0.20
N PHE A 161 1.93 4.52 0.26
CA PHE A 161 1.35 5.75 0.82
C PHE A 161 1.23 6.82 -0.25
N ALA A 162 0.09 7.52 -0.26
CA ALA A 162 -0.05 8.74 -1.04
C ALA A 162 0.81 9.87 -0.43
N THR A 163 1.18 10.84 -1.26
CA THR A 163 1.98 12.00 -0.86
C THR A 163 1.18 13.28 -0.67
N ASP A 164 -0.10 13.29 -1.08
CA ASP A 164 -1.02 14.42 -0.92
C ASP A 164 -2.49 13.95 -0.93
N PHE A 165 -3.44 14.89 -0.83
CA PHE A 165 -4.90 14.67 -0.91
C PHE A 165 -5.44 13.63 0.09
N PHE A 166 -4.92 13.73 1.31
CA PHE A 166 -5.15 12.76 2.39
C PHE A 166 -6.57 12.76 2.93
N GLY A 167 -6.91 11.69 3.66
CA GLY A 167 -8.12 11.62 4.47
C GLY A 167 -9.37 11.24 3.66
N ASN A 168 -10.53 11.71 4.12
CA ASN A 168 -11.82 11.43 3.50
C ASN A 168 -11.96 12.21 2.18
N SER A 169 -12.25 11.52 1.08
CA SER A 169 -12.36 12.14 -0.24
C SER A 169 -13.49 13.17 -0.30
N GLU A 170 -14.58 12.96 0.45
CA GLU A 170 -15.74 13.87 0.46
C GLU A 170 -15.45 15.23 1.11
N GLU A 171 -14.37 15.30 1.91
CA GLU A 171 -13.94 16.53 2.61
C GLU A 171 -12.97 17.37 1.75
N LEU A 172 -12.50 16.83 0.63
CA LEU A 172 -11.60 17.52 -0.30
C LEU A 172 -12.38 18.45 -1.24
N SER A 173 -11.71 19.46 -1.79
CA SER A 173 -12.28 20.26 -2.88
C SER A 173 -12.56 19.40 -4.11
N LEU A 174 -13.47 19.81 -5.01
CA LEU A 174 -13.75 19.04 -6.23
C LEU A 174 -12.50 18.87 -7.13
N GLU A 175 -11.61 19.86 -7.14
CA GLU A 175 -10.34 19.81 -7.85
C GLU A 175 -9.40 18.77 -7.24
N ASP A 176 -9.26 18.78 -5.91
CA ASP A 176 -8.43 17.80 -5.19
C ASP A 176 -8.99 16.38 -5.30
N GLN A 177 -10.33 16.23 -5.29
CA GLN A 177 -10.99 14.94 -5.55
C GLN A 177 -10.65 14.41 -6.93
N ALA A 178 -10.67 15.28 -7.96
CA ALA A 178 -10.33 14.89 -9.32
C ALA A 178 -8.85 14.50 -9.45
N ALA A 179 -7.94 15.28 -8.85
CA ALA A 179 -6.50 14.99 -8.84
C ALA A 179 -6.19 13.64 -8.14
N ARG A 180 -6.82 13.41 -6.99
CA ARG A 180 -6.74 12.13 -6.27
C ARG A 180 -7.27 10.98 -7.11
N LEU A 181 -8.47 11.13 -7.69
CA LEU A 181 -9.07 10.09 -8.52
C LEU A 181 -8.19 9.75 -9.72
N ALA A 182 -7.62 10.75 -10.40
CA ALA A 182 -6.70 10.55 -11.52
C ALA A 182 -5.47 9.73 -11.09
N ALA A 183 -4.85 10.04 -9.95
CA ALA A 183 -3.73 9.27 -9.42
C ALA A 183 -4.14 7.83 -9.01
N GLN A 184 -5.33 7.65 -8.42
CA GLN A 184 -5.86 6.32 -8.10
C GLN A 184 -6.04 5.47 -9.36
N MET A 185 -6.62 6.03 -10.41
CA MET A 185 -6.82 5.35 -11.69
C MET A 185 -5.49 5.04 -12.37
N ALA A 186 -4.56 5.99 -12.39
CA ALA A 186 -3.22 5.77 -12.94
C ALA A 186 -2.46 4.63 -12.23
N LEU A 187 -2.62 4.48 -10.91
CA LEU A 187 -2.05 3.35 -10.18
C LEU A 187 -2.78 2.04 -10.51
N ILE A 188 -4.10 2.06 -10.61
CA ILE A 188 -4.92 0.89 -10.95
C ILE A 188 -4.64 0.38 -12.36
N ASP A 189 -4.40 1.26 -13.34
CA ASP A 189 -4.03 0.88 -14.71
C ASP A 189 -2.70 0.12 -14.77
N ARG A 190 -1.87 0.25 -13.74
CA ARG A 190 -0.59 -0.47 -13.57
C ARG A 190 -0.74 -1.73 -12.71
N MET A 191 -1.93 -2.02 -12.20
CA MET A 191 -2.23 -3.18 -11.37
C MET A 191 -2.78 -4.35 -12.19
N GLU A 192 -2.27 -5.54 -11.92
CA GLU A 192 -2.86 -6.79 -12.39
C GLU A 192 -3.80 -7.35 -11.31
N LEU A 193 -5.08 -7.54 -11.65
CA LEU A 193 -6.03 -8.24 -10.79
C LEU A 193 -5.97 -9.75 -11.05
N LYS A 194 -5.67 -10.53 -10.01
CA LYS A 194 -5.79 -11.99 -10.02
C LYS A 194 -6.90 -12.44 -9.08
N LEU A 195 -7.96 -13.01 -9.64
CA LEU A 195 -9.10 -13.51 -8.88
C LEU A 195 -8.75 -14.79 -8.12
N LEU A 196 -9.41 -14.99 -6.97
CA LEU A 196 -9.32 -16.25 -6.26
C LEU A 196 -9.88 -17.40 -7.12
N PRO A 197 -9.27 -18.61 -7.06
CA PRO A 197 -9.85 -19.79 -7.67
C PRO A 197 -11.25 -20.04 -7.12
N THR A 198 -12.21 -20.28 -8.01
CA THR A 198 -13.60 -20.66 -7.68
C THR A 198 -13.69 -22.06 -7.12
#